data_AF-A0A2T0HV76-F1
#
_entry.id   AF-A0A2T0HV76-F1
#
_cell.length_a   1.000
_cell.length_b   1.000
_cell.length_c   1.000
_cell.angle_alpha   90.00
_cell.angle_beta   90.00
_cell.angle_gamma   90.00
#
_symmetry.space_group_name_H-M   'P 1'
#
loop_
_entity.id
_entity.type
_entity.pdbx_description
1 polymer ?
#
loop_
_entity_poly.entity_id
_entity_poly.type
_entity_poly.pdbx_seq_one_letter_code
_entity_poly.pdbx_strand_id
1 'polypeptide(L)' 'MSVKVDLNPALPIFALADCNSFYASCERVFRPDLASTPIVVLSNNDLRGRNR' A
#
# COMPACT_ATOMS: atom_id res chain seq x y z
N MET A 1 7.31 -3.77 0.83
CA MET A 1 6.53 -4.90 0.31
C MET A 1 6.65 -6.02 1.31
N SER A 2 5.52 -6.59 1.72
CA SER A 2 5.46 -7.67 2.71
C SER A 2 4.84 -8.89 2.04
N VAL A 3 5.42 -10.07 2.29
CA VAL A 3 4.91 -11.35 1.78
C VAL A 3 4.65 -12.26 2.96
N LYS A 4 3.42 -12.76 3.07
CA LYS A 4 3.02 -13.77 4.05
C LYS A 4 2.67 -15.05 3.32
N VAL A 5 3.22 -16.17 3.80
CA VAL A 5 3.00 -17.51 3.24
C VAL A 5 2.25 -18.33 4.29
N ASP A 6 1.20 -19.03 3.86
CA ASP A 6 0.56 -20.04 4.68
C ASP A 6 1.18 -21.41 4.39
N LEU A 7 1.69 -22.07 5.43
CA LEU A 7 2.42 -23.33 5.33
C LEU A 7 1.57 -24.45 5.92
N ASN A 8 0.61 -24.94 5.13
CA ASN A 8 -0.05 -26.20 5.38
C ASN A 8 0.42 -27.23 4.33
N PRO A 9 1.20 -28.26 4.71
CA PRO A 9 1.76 -29.22 3.76
C PRO A 9 0.72 -30.13 3.08
N ALA A 10 -0.53 -30.14 3.57
CA ALA A 10 -1.63 -30.91 3.00
C ALA A 10 -2.56 -30.08 2.07
N LEU A 11 -2.31 -28.77 1.92
CA LEU A 11 -3.10 -27.86 1.10
C LEU A 11 -2.21 -27.12 0.08
N PRO A 12 -2.79 -26.55 -0.99
CA PRO A 12 -2.04 -25.68 -1.89
C PRO A 12 -1.39 -24.52 -1.14
N ILE A 13 -0.16 -24.18 -1.51
CA ILE A 13 0.55 -23.04 -0.90
C ILE A 13 -0.01 -21.75 -1.48
N PHE A 14 -0.44 -20.85 -0.58
CA PHE A 14 -0.87 -19.50 -0.93
C PHE A 14 0.10 -18.47 -0.33
N ALA A 15 0.35 -17.40 -1.09
CA ALA A 15 1.11 -16.25 -0.63
C ALA A 15 0.29 -14.98 -0.83
N LEU A 16 0.21 -14.16 0.23
CA LEU A 16 -0.34 -12.82 0.17
C LEU A 16 0.81 -11.84 0.02
N ALA A 17 0.81 -11.08 -1.08
CA ALA A 17 1.78 -10.03 -1.33
C ALA A 17 1.08 -8.67 -1.22
N ASP A 18 1.55 -7.82 -0.30
CA ASP A 18 1.03 -6.48 -0.09
C ASP A 18 2.14 -5.42 -0.12
N CYS A 19 1.78 -4.21 -0.54
CA CYS A 19 2.69 -3.09 -0.60
C CYS A 19 2.43 -2.10 0.53
N ASN A 20 3.47 -1.88 1.34
CA ASN A 20 3.47 -0.84 2.37
C ASN A 20 3.15 0.52 1.74
N SER A 21 2.00 1.10 2.10
CA SER A 21 1.54 2.39 1.61
C SER A 21 1.62 2.52 0.08
N PHE A 22 1.08 1.54 -0.66
CA PHE A 22 1.26 1.38 -2.11
C PHE A 22 1.28 2.68 -2.93
N TYR A 23 0.22 3.50 -2.87
CA TYR A 23 0.14 4.75 -3.64
C TYR A 23 1.28 5.73 -3.30
N ALA A 24 1.58 5.94 -2.02
CA ALA A 24 2.69 6.80 -1.61
C ALA A 24 4.06 6.22 -2.01
N SER A 25 4.21 4.89 -1.99
CA SER A 25 5.43 4.22 -2.45
C SER A 25 5.61 4.37 -3.96
N CYS A 26 4.54 4.30 -4.75
CA CYS A 26 4.57 4.57 -6.18
C CYS A 26 4.98 6.03 -6.47
N GLU A 27 4.43 7.00 -5.75
CA GLU A 27 4.82 8.41 -5.92
C GLU A 27 6.33 8.61 -5.73
N ARG A 28 6.94 8.00 -4.71
CA ARG A 28 8.40 8.10 -4.49
C ARG A 28 9.26 7.51 -5.61
N VAL A 29 8.75 6.52 -6.35
CA VAL A 29 9.47 5.95 -7.50
C VAL A 29 9.59 6.98 -8.62
N PHE A 30 8.53 7.74 -8.88
CA PHE A 30 8.48 8.75 -9.94
C PHE A 30 8.88 10.16 -9.49
N ARG A 31 8.86 10.40 -8.17
CA ARG A 31 9.30 11.63 -7.48
C ARG A 31 10.33 11.29 -6.40
N PRO A 32 11.58 10.96 -6.80
CA PRO A 32 12.62 10.55 -5.85
C PRO A 32 12.99 11.64 -4.84
N ASP A 33 12.69 12.91 -5.14
CA ASP A 33 12.81 14.02 -4.21
C ASP A 33 11.94 13.88 -2.94
N LEU A 34 10.91 13.01 -2.97
CA LEU A 34 10.01 12.75 -1.85
C LEU A 34 10.43 11.56 -0.96
N ALA A 35 11.62 10.99 -1.17
CA ALA A 35 12.07 9.78 -0.48
C ALA A 35 12.05 9.90 1.05
N SER A 36 12.51 11.04 1.57
CA SER A 36 12.53 11.37 2.99
C SER A 36 11.40 12.33 3.41
N THR A 37 10.49 12.64 2.49
CA THR A 37 9.35 13.52 2.75
C THR A 37 8.14 12.71 3.21
N PRO A 38 7.50 13.11 4.32
CA PRO A 38 6.18 12.58 4.67
C PRO A 38 5.16 12.99 3.60
N ILE A 39 4.49 12.01 3.00
CA ILE A 39 3.49 12.24 1.96
C ILE A 39 2.24 11.41 2.23
N VAL A 40 1.10 11.96 1.81
CA VAL A 40 -0.21 11.29 1.80
C VAL A 40 -0.78 11.40 0.39
N VAL A 41 -1.44 10.33 -0.06
CA VAL A 41 -2.17 10.33 -1.33
C VAL A 41 -3.65 10.31 -0.99
N LEU A 42 -4.39 11.31 -1.48
CA LEU A 42 -5.83 11.47 -1.27
C LEU A 42 -6.56 11.43 -2.60
N SER A 43 -7.75 10.87 -2.59
CA SER A 43 -8.75 11.00 -3.64
C SER A 43 -9.67 12.20 -3.36
N ASN A 44 -10.33 12.68 -4.39
CA ASN A 44 -11.30 13.78 -4.26
C ASN A 44 -12.46 13.44 -3.29
N ASN A 45 -12.74 12.15 -3.07
CA ASN A 45 -13.80 11.71 -2.17
C ASN A 45 -13.40 11.80 -0.69
N ASP A 46 -12.11 11.78 -0.37
CA ASP A 46 -11.63 11.84 1.01
C ASP A 46 -11.95 13.18 1.70
N LEU A 47 -12.21 14.22 0.90
CA LEU A 47 -12.62 15.54 1.37
C LEU A 47 -14.11 15.63 1.73
N ARG A 48 -14.92 14.63 1.35
CA ARG A 48 -16.35 14.59 1.69
C ARG A 48 -16.51 14.03 3.10
N GLY A 49 -16.25 14.87 4.10
CA GLY A 49 -16.48 14.56 5.50
C GLY A 49 -17.90 14.03 5.73
N ARG A 50 -18.03 12.94 6.48
CA ARG A 50 -19.32 12.38 6.92
C ARG A 50 -20.11 13.43 7.72
N ASN A 51 -20.99 14.14 7.02
CA ASN A 51 -22.21 14.80 7.51
C ASN A 51 -23.20 14.88 6.32
N ARG A 52 -23.49 13.70 5.75
CA ARG A 52 -24.76 13.43 5.07
C ARG A 52 -25.56 12.51 5.96
#